data_AF-A0A382LCG7-F1
#
_entry.id   AF-A0A382LCG7-F1
#
_cell.length_a   1.000
_cell.length_b   1.000
_cell.length_c   1.000
_cell.angle_alpha   90.00
_cell.angle_beta   90.00
_cell.angle_gamma   90.00
#
_symmetry.space_group_name_H-M   'P 1'
#
loop_
_entity.id
_entity.type
_entity.pdbx_description
1 polymer ?
#
loop_
_entity_poly.entity_id
_entity_poly.type
_entity_poly.pdbx_seq_one_letter_code
_entity_poly.pdbx_strand_id
1 'polypeptide(L)'
;GHMSRFAAARIGSRVEQGEVIGFVGQSGLATGPHLHYEYRLGGVHRNPRTVPLPPADPIPTEHWKEFQAAAEPLWRQLDLYRGTRLTQLE
;
A
#
# COMPACT_ATOMS: atom_id res chain seq x y z
N GLY A 1 11.13 -2.22 12.26
CA GLY A 1 12.46 -2.40 12.85
C GLY A 1 12.54 -3.70 13.62
N HIS A 2 13.75 -4.08 14.05
CA HIS A 2 14.05 -5.26 14.88
C HIS A 2 13.67 -6.62 14.28
N MET A 3 13.47 -6.71 12.97
CA MET A 3 13.08 -7.96 12.32
C MET A 3 14.20 -9.00 12.43
N SER A 4 13.83 -10.28 12.56
CA SER A 4 14.78 -11.39 12.56
C SER A 4 15.24 -11.77 11.15
N ARG A 5 14.31 -11.73 10.19
CA ARG A 5 14.58 -11.95 8.76
C ARG A 5 13.45 -11.36 7.89
N PHE A 6 13.78 -11.11 6.63
CA PHE A 6 12.79 -10.82 5.58
C PHE A 6 12.08 -12.10 5.12
N ALA A 7 10.88 -11.96 4.58
CA ALA A 7 10.22 -13.02 3.81
C ALA A 7 10.74 -12.98 2.36
N ALA A 8 9.87 -13.13 1.36
CA ALA A 8 10.25 -13.07 -0.06
C ALA A 8 10.37 -11.63 -0.61
N ALA A 9 9.96 -10.61 0.16
CA ALA A 9 9.97 -9.23 -0.28
C ALA A 9 11.40 -8.69 -0.51
N ARG A 10 11.60 -7.99 -1.62
CA ARG A 10 12.87 -7.36 -2.02
C ARG A 10 12.67 -5.88 -2.33
N ILE A 11 13.77 -5.14 -2.43
CA ILE A 11 13.75 -3.73 -2.84
C ILE A 11 13.09 -3.64 -4.23
N GLY A 12 12.11 -2.74 -4.35
CA GLY A 12 11.32 -2.56 -5.56
C GLY A 12 10.11 -3.49 -5.70
N SER A 13 9.91 -4.45 -4.79
CA SER A 13 8.68 -5.25 -4.78
C SER A 13 7.47 -4.39 -4.46
N ARG A 14 6.40 -4.55 -5.24
CA ARG A 14 5.05 -4.15 -4.83
C ARG A 14 4.52 -5.19 -3.85
N VAL A 15 3.90 -4.73 -2.76
CA VAL A 15 3.29 -5.59 -1.74
C VAL A 15 1.81 -5.28 -1.57
N GLU A 16 1.03 -6.28 -1.18
CA GLU A 16 -0.39 -6.15 -0.91
C GLU A 16 -0.67 -6.04 0.60
N GLN A 17 -1.83 -5.48 0.95
CA GLN A 17 -2.24 -5.43 2.35
C GLN A 17 -2.45 -6.85 2.90
N GLY A 18 -1.80 -7.15 4.02
CA GLY A 18 -1.84 -8.49 4.63
C GLY A 18 -0.72 -9.42 4.17
N GLU A 19 0.07 -9.02 3.18
CA GLU A 19 1.23 -9.80 2.74
C GLU A 19 2.32 -9.87 3.83
N VAL A 20 2.87 -11.07 4.04
CA VAL A 20 3.96 -11.28 5.00
C VAL A 20 5.28 -10.81 4.39
N ILE A 21 5.82 -9.71 4.91
CA ILE A 21 7.10 -9.14 4.45
C ILE A 21 8.31 -9.52 5.33
N GLY A 22 8.07 -10.13 6.49
CA GLY A 22 9.11 -10.70 7.34
C GLY A 22 8.63 -10.98 8.77
N PHE A 23 9.58 -11.19 9.67
CA PHE A 23 9.29 -11.81 10.97
C PHE A 23 9.86 -11.01 12.14
N VAL A 24 9.15 -11.03 13.26
CA VAL A 24 9.56 -10.39 14.53
C VAL A 24 10.93 -10.91 14.97
N GLY A 25 11.71 -10.04 15.60
CA GLY A 25 13.01 -10.39 16.15
C GLY A 25 13.46 -9.39 17.20
N GLN A 26 14.77 -9.29 17.38
CA GLN A 26 15.44 -8.42 18.34
C GLN A 26 16.73 -7.82 17.76
N SER A 27 16.79 -7.62 16.44
CA SER A 27 17.98 -7.07 15.79
C SER A 27 18.19 -5.59 16.15
N GLY A 28 19.45 -5.15 16.23
CA GLY A 28 19.80 -3.78 16.58
C GLY A 28 19.58 -3.46 18.07
N LEU A 29 19.20 -2.22 18.38
CA LEU A 29 18.93 -1.79 19.76
C LEU A 29 17.53 -2.23 20.19
N ALA A 30 17.43 -3.41 20.82
CA ALA A 30 16.19 -3.96 21.35
C ALA A 30 16.43 -4.63 22.70
N THR A 31 15.48 -4.48 23.63
CA THR A 31 15.52 -5.12 24.96
C THR A 31 14.95 -6.55 24.96
N GLY A 32 14.16 -6.90 23.95
CA GLY A 32 13.59 -8.22 23.75
C GLY A 32 12.82 -8.32 22.43
N PRO A 33 12.26 -9.49 22.08
CA PRO A 33 11.60 -9.70 20.79
C PRO A 33 10.33 -8.85 20.64
N HIS A 34 10.35 -7.88 19.72
CA HIS A 34 9.19 -7.04 19.42
C HIS A 34 9.30 -6.43 18.02
N LEU A 35 8.21 -5.87 17.52
CA LEU A 35 8.19 -5.14 16.25
C LEU A 35 8.17 -3.63 16.51
N HIS A 36 9.21 -2.93 16.05
CA HIS A 36 9.16 -1.47 15.96
C HIS A 36 8.45 -1.06 14.67
N TYR A 37 7.19 -0.65 14.77
CA TYR A 37 6.37 -0.23 13.65
C TYR A 37 6.26 1.30 13.59
N GLU A 38 6.55 1.87 12.43
CA GLU A 38 6.45 3.31 12.18
C GLU A 38 5.49 3.59 11.03
N TYR A 39 4.75 4.68 11.15
CA TYR A 39 3.92 5.22 10.08
C TYR A 39 4.34 6.67 9.79
N ARG A 40 4.60 6.99 8.52
CA ARG A 40 5.03 8.32 8.09
C ARG A 40 4.12 8.83 6.97
N LEU A 41 3.61 10.06 7.12
CA LEU A 41 2.83 10.75 6.10
C LEU A 41 3.60 12.01 5.67
N GLY A 42 3.97 12.09 4.39
CA GLY A 42 4.83 13.17 3.90
C GLY A 42 6.18 13.24 4.62
N GLY A 43 6.74 12.09 5.00
CA GLY A 43 8.00 12.00 5.76
C GLY A 43 7.89 12.22 7.27
N VAL A 44 6.75 12.71 7.77
CA VAL A 44 6.53 13.01 9.19
C VAL A 44 5.91 11.82 9.90
N HIS A 45 6.47 11.43 11.05
CA HIS A 45 5.93 10.36 11.89
C HIS A 45 4.51 10.71 12.38
N ARG A 46 3.61 9.73 12.33
CA ARG A 46 2.26 9.81 12.90
C ARG A 46 1.99 8.60 13.76
N ASN A 47 1.08 8.75 14.73
CA ASN A 47 0.65 7.63 15.54
C ASN A 47 -0.23 6.68 14.69
N PRO A 48 0.22 5.45 14.41
CA PRO A 48 -0.51 4.54 13.53
C PRO A 48 -1.88 4.13 14.08
N ARG A 49 -2.12 4.28 15.38
CA ARG A 49 -3.40 3.93 16.02
C ARG A 49 -4.47 5.00 15.88
N THR A 50 -4.08 6.23 15.55
CA THR A 50 -4.99 7.38 15.56
C THR A 50 -5.02 8.13 14.23
N VAL A 51 -4.19 7.74 13.25
CA VAL A 51 -4.28 8.28 11.89
C VAL A 51 -5.64 7.87 11.31
N PRO A 52 -6.43 8.83 10.78
CA PRO A 52 -7.63 8.49 10.04
C PRO A 52 -7.21 7.80 8.74
N LEU A 53 -7.40 6.47 8.69
CA LEU A 53 -7.25 5.72 7.46
C LEU A 53 -8.54 5.87 6.65
N PRO A 54 -8.46 5.98 5.31
CA PRO A 54 -9.66 5.91 4.50
C PRO A 54 -10.37 4.60 4.83
N PRO A 55 -11.71 4.63 5.02
CA PRO A 55 -12.46 3.42 5.26
C PRO A 55 -12.20 2.45 4.11
N ALA A 56 -11.85 1.22 4.45
CA ALA A 56 -11.67 0.14 3.48
C ALA A 56 -13.00 -0.54 3.14
N ASP A 57 -14.12 0.10 3.51
CA ASP A 57 -15.45 -0.45 3.26
C ASP A 57 -15.65 -0.55 1.74
N PRO A 58 -16.06 -1.71 1.24
CA PRO A 58 -16.39 -1.87 -0.16
C PRO A 58 -17.57 -0.98 -0.52
N ILE A 59 -17.63 -0.55 -1.78
CA ILE A 59 -18.81 0.13 -2.30
C ILE A 59 -20.01 -0.82 -2.10
N PRO A 60 -21.10 -0.37 -1.46
CA PRO A 60 -22.28 -1.19 -1.26
C PRO A 60 -22.77 -1.79 -2.58
N THR A 61 -23.22 -3.04 -2.54
CA THR A 61 -23.54 -3.80 -3.76
C THR A 61 -24.63 -3.14 -4.58
N GLU A 62 -25.54 -2.41 -3.93
CA GLU A 62 -26.58 -1.60 -4.57
C GLU A 62 -26.03 -0.47 -5.46
N HIS A 63 -24.89 0.11 -5.10
CA HIS A 63 -24.28 1.23 -5.83
C HIS A 63 -23.27 0.77 -6.87
N TRP A 64 -22.93 -0.52 -6.91
CA TRP A 64 -21.86 -1.03 -7.76
C TRP A 64 -22.10 -0.77 -9.26
N LYS A 65 -23.35 -0.93 -9.72
CA LYS A 65 -23.71 -0.68 -11.13
C LYS A 65 -23.53 0.78 -11.51
N GLU A 66 -23.94 1.70 -10.64
CA GLU A 66 -23.79 3.14 -10.84
C GLU A 66 -22.31 3.55 -10.81
N PHE A 67 -21.55 3.04 -9.84
CA PHE A 67 -20.11 3.25 -9.74
C PHE A 67 -19.40 2.80 -11.03
N GLN A 68 -19.70 1.60 -11.53
CA GLN A 68 -19.09 1.09 -12.76
C GLN A 68 -19.39 2.01 -13.96
N ALA A 69 -20.65 2.44 -14.12
CA ALA A 69 -21.04 3.33 -15.21
C ALA A 69 -20.33 4.70 -15.14
N ALA A 70 -20.17 5.24 -13.93
CA ALA A 70 -19.45 6.50 -13.71
C ALA A 70 -17.92 6.38 -13.88
N ALA A 71 -17.35 5.24 -13.49
CA ALA A 71 -15.91 5.00 -13.54
C ALA A 71 -15.42 4.64 -14.96
N GLU A 72 -16.25 4.00 -15.78
CA GLU A 72 -15.89 3.56 -17.14
C GLU A 72 -15.24 4.65 -18.02
N PRO A 73 -15.82 5.87 -18.18
CA PRO A 73 -15.18 6.91 -18.98
C PRO A 73 -13.84 7.38 -18.41
N LEU A 74 -13.70 7.41 -17.07
CA LEU A 74 -12.45 7.80 -16.41
C LEU A 74 -11.35 6.77 -16.65
N TRP A 75 -11.68 5.47 -16.58
CA TRP A 75 -10.75 4.40 -16.92
C TRP A 75 -10.28 4.50 -18.37
N ARG A 76 -11.20 4.71 -19.33
CA ARG A 76 -10.84 4.92 -20.73
C ARG A 76 -9.87 6.09 -20.90
N GLN A 77 -10.08 7.20 -20.19
CA GLN A 77 -9.17 8.33 -20.24
C GLN A 77 -7.77 7.98 -19.70
N LEU A 78 -7.69 7.24 -18.59
CA LEU A 78 -6.42 6.79 -18.02
C LEU A 78 -5.68 5.81 -18.95
N ASP A 79 -6.40 4.92 -19.62
CA ASP A 79 -5.84 3.94 -20.57
C ASP A 79 -5.22 4.62 -21.78
N LEU A 80 -5.87 5.65 -22.33
CA LEU A 80 -5.32 6.47 -23.40
C LEU A 80 -3.97 7.07 -23.00
N TYR A 81 -3.86 7.66 -21.80
CA TYR A 81 -2.59 8.23 -21.30
C TYR A 81 -1.50 7.18 -21.06
N ARG A 82 -1.87 5.96 -20.63
CA ARG A 82 -0.90 4.86 -20.47
C ARG A 82 -0.33 4.42 -21.83
N GLY A 83 -1.15 4.37 -22.88
CA GLY A 83 -0.71 4.06 -24.23
C GLY A 83 0.23 5.11 -24.82
N THR A 84 -0.02 6.40 -24.58
CA THR A 84 0.80 7.50 -25.14
C THR A 84 2.20 7.59 -24.52
N ARG A 85 2.37 7.18 -23.25
CA ARG A 85 3.67 7.30 -22.56
C ARG A 85 4.65 6.17 -22.89
N LEU A 86 4.18 5.08 -23.52
CA LEU A 86 5.02 3.98 -23.99
C LEU A 86 5.67 4.29 -25.36
N THR A 87 5.10 5.19 -26.16
CA THR A 87 5.60 5.52 -27.51
C THR A 87 6.54 6.73 -27.56
N GLN A 88 6.84 7.38 -26.42
CA GLN A 88 7.75 8.53 -26.32
C GLN A 88 9.08 8.21 -25.61
N LEU A 89 9.39 6.93 -25.38
CA LEU A 89 10.64 6.48 -24.73
C LEU A 89 11.46 5.52 -25.62
N GLU A 90 11.40 5.70 -26.94
CA GLU A 90 12.43 5.24 -27.88
C GLU A 90 13.23 6.45 -28.37
#